data_AF-A0A286UU48-F1
#
_entry.id   AF-A0A286UU48-F1
#
_cell.length_a   1.000
_cell.length_b   1.000
_cell.length_c   1.000
_cell.angle_alpha   90.00
_cell.angle_beta   90.00
_cell.angle_gamma   90.00
#
_symmetry.space_group_name_H-M   'P 1'
#
loop_
_entity.id
_entity.type
_entity.pdbx_description
1 polymer ?
#
loop_
_entity_poly.entity_id
_entity_poly.type
_entity_poly.pdbx_seq_one_letter_code
_entity_poly.pdbx_strand_id
1 'polypeptide(L)'
;MSSSSELLGIVVLARHGDREGFYQDPDTYTASQTSITPLGNSQEFQLGQLLRTIYLEDGSSSLIQGISTGLFNQLQVQVRLWPPTTNYNTTLANGTTVVAPLSGYQYVPIESVEPDEDVSLEGWTSCNTFNNATSAFYKSDEFKKVASDNADFLASLPPYLDGRAATLENMWNIFDYMNVQSIHNSTFANNLPDNYLARVRALANYHEYGVFSSPSWMVSEILLFEQ
;
A
#
# COMPACT_ATOMS: atom_id res chain seq x y z
N MET A 1 -33.76 -1.50 24.21
CA MET A 1 -32.54 -0.91 23.60
C MET A 1 -31.97 -1.98 22.69
N SER A 2 -31.91 -1.70 21.39
CA SER A 2 -31.59 -2.67 20.34
C SER A 2 -30.18 -3.25 20.54
N SER A 3 -30.04 -4.56 20.36
CA SER A 3 -28.82 -5.37 20.54
C SER A 3 -27.57 -4.68 19.98
N SER A 4 -26.52 -4.56 20.79
CA SER A 4 -25.20 -4.23 20.26
C SER A 4 -24.86 -5.28 19.20
N SER A 5 -24.65 -4.85 17.96
CA SER A 5 -24.16 -5.75 16.92
C SER A 5 -22.81 -6.29 17.35
N GLU A 6 -22.70 -7.60 17.44
CA GLU A 6 -21.48 -8.29 17.83
C GLU A 6 -20.49 -8.34 16.67
N LEU A 7 -19.23 -7.96 16.91
CA LEU A 7 -18.18 -7.99 15.90
C LEU A 7 -17.58 -9.40 15.81
N LEU A 8 -17.87 -10.08 14.71
CA LEU A 8 -17.40 -11.46 14.47
C LEU A 8 -16.03 -11.54 13.79
N GLY A 9 -15.61 -10.46 13.13
CA GLY A 9 -14.34 -10.41 12.42
C GLY A 9 -14.21 -9.16 11.57
N ILE A 10 -13.02 -8.98 11.00
CA ILE A 10 -12.68 -7.86 10.12
C ILE A 10 -11.85 -8.38 8.94
N VAL A 11 -11.90 -7.63 7.83
CA VAL A 11 -10.96 -7.76 6.73
C VAL A 11 -10.20 -6.45 6.64
N VAL A 12 -8.87 -6.53 6.64
CA VAL A 12 -7.99 -5.37 6.53
C VAL A 12 -7.23 -5.48 5.22
N LEU A 13 -7.43 -4.51 4.33
CA LEU A 13 -6.57 -4.28 3.18
C LEU A 13 -5.69 -3.09 3.52
N ALA A 14 -4.38 -3.33 3.62
CA ALA A 14 -3.40 -2.31 3.94
C ALA A 14 -2.37 -2.25 2.81
N ARG A 15 -2.08 -1.04 2.35
CA ARG A 15 -0.91 -0.80 1.51
C ARG A 15 0.34 -0.93 2.38
N HIS A 16 1.43 -1.40 1.79
CA HIS A 16 2.73 -1.40 2.43
C HIS A 16 3.14 0.01 2.90
N GLY A 17 3.98 0.09 3.93
CA GLY A 17 4.63 1.33 4.36
C GLY A 17 5.68 1.86 3.38
N ASP A 18 6.42 2.89 3.78
CA ASP A 18 7.48 3.51 3.00
C ASP A 18 8.49 2.50 2.41
N ARG A 19 8.87 2.76 1.17
CA ARG A 19 9.74 1.90 0.36
C ARG A 19 10.73 2.71 -0.45
N GLU A 20 11.73 2.02 -0.98
CA GLU A 20 12.63 2.57 -1.98
C GLU A 20 11.90 2.88 -3.29
N GLY A 21 12.64 3.47 -4.25
CA GLY A 21 12.10 3.79 -5.57
C GLY A 21 11.54 2.56 -6.28
N PHE A 22 10.53 2.78 -7.10
CA PHE A 22 9.90 1.75 -7.91
C PHE A 22 9.68 2.28 -9.33
N TYR A 23 9.58 1.36 -10.27
CA TYR A 23 9.22 1.67 -11.64
C TYR A 23 8.13 0.71 -12.12
N GLN A 24 7.20 1.24 -12.89
CA GLN A 24 6.14 0.50 -13.55
C GLN A 24 6.09 0.87 -15.03
N ASP A 25 5.96 -0.11 -15.92
CA ASP A 25 5.71 0.20 -17.33
C ASP A 25 4.37 0.92 -17.48
N PRO A 26 4.31 2.12 -18.13
CA PRO A 26 3.10 2.92 -18.19
C PRO A 26 2.00 2.30 -19.08
N ASP A 27 2.34 1.36 -19.97
CA ASP A 27 1.38 0.72 -20.87
C ASP A 27 0.94 -0.65 -20.35
N THR A 28 1.88 -1.46 -19.86
CA THR A 28 1.62 -2.85 -19.45
C THR A 28 1.48 -3.03 -17.95
N TYR A 29 1.77 -2.00 -17.16
CA TYR A 29 1.80 -2.03 -15.69
C TYR A 29 2.79 -3.06 -15.12
N THR A 30 3.76 -3.51 -15.91
CA THR A 30 4.81 -4.42 -15.45
C THR A 30 5.73 -3.71 -14.45
N ALA A 31 5.82 -4.25 -13.24
CA ALA A 31 6.53 -3.66 -12.12
C ALA A 31 8.00 -4.10 -12.01
N SER A 32 8.85 -3.22 -11.46
CA SER A 32 10.17 -3.57 -10.96
C SER A 32 10.13 -4.01 -9.50
N GLN A 33 11.15 -4.73 -9.03
CA GLN A 33 11.30 -5.00 -7.59
C GLN A 33 11.68 -3.74 -6.82
N THR A 34 11.32 -3.70 -5.53
CA THR A 34 11.65 -2.63 -4.58
C THR A 34 11.76 -3.23 -3.16
N SER A 35 12.23 -2.44 -2.21
CA SER A 35 12.44 -2.86 -0.82
C SER A 35 11.75 -1.94 0.18
N ILE A 36 11.18 -2.51 1.25
CA ILE A 36 10.61 -1.77 2.37
C ILE A 36 11.73 -1.14 3.19
N THR A 37 11.61 0.14 3.52
CA THR A 37 12.61 0.84 4.33
C THR A 37 12.39 0.59 5.83
N PRO A 38 13.34 0.96 6.70
CA PRO A 38 13.09 1.00 8.15
C PRO A 38 11.91 1.91 8.55
N LEU A 39 11.63 2.98 7.80
CA LEU A 39 10.46 3.83 8.03
C LEU A 39 9.17 3.04 7.72
N GLY A 40 9.13 2.31 6.60
CA GLY A 40 7.98 1.49 6.24
C GLY A 40 7.71 0.38 7.26
N ASN A 41 8.75 -0.29 7.74
CA ASN A 41 8.62 -1.27 8.84
C ASN A 41 8.04 -0.63 10.11
N SER A 42 8.43 0.61 10.41
CA SER A 42 7.92 1.34 11.58
C SER A 42 6.44 1.74 11.42
N GLN A 43 6.03 2.14 10.22
CA GLN A 43 4.63 2.46 9.90
C GLN A 43 3.72 1.23 10.01
N GLU A 44 4.14 0.10 9.46
CA GLU A 44 3.39 -1.16 9.57
C GLU A 44 3.31 -1.68 11.00
N PHE A 45 4.39 -1.50 11.78
CA PHE A 45 4.38 -1.79 13.21
C PHE A 45 3.33 -0.94 13.95
N GLN A 46 3.29 0.36 13.66
CA GLN A 46 2.29 1.27 14.25
C GLN A 46 0.85 0.92 13.83
N LEU A 47 0.63 0.55 12.56
CA LEU A 47 -0.67 0.07 12.09
C LEU A 47 -1.09 -1.20 12.86
N GLY A 48 -0.19 -2.17 13.00
CA GLY A 48 -0.45 -3.38 13.78
C GLY A 48 -0.80 -3.09 15.24
N GLN A 49 -0.13 -2.12 15.88
CA GLN A 49 -0.45 -1.68 17.24
C GLN A 49 -1.85 -1.05 17.31
N LEU A 50 -2.20 -0.20 16.36
CA LEU A 50 -3.53 0.42 16.29
C LEU A 50 -4.64 -0.63 16.13
N LEU A 51 -4.48 -1.56 15.19
CA LEU A 51 -5.43 -2.65 14.98
C LEU A 51 -5.59 -3.53 16.22
N ARG A 52 -4.49 -3.77 16.95
CA ARG A 52 -4.56 -4.47 18.23
C ARG A 52 -5.42 -3.74 19.24
N THR A 53 -5.17 -2.45 19.47
CA THR A 53 -5.94 -1.65 20.43
C THR A 53 -7.41 -1.61 20.09
N ILE A 54 -7.76 -1.59 18.80
CA ILE A 54 -9.15 -1.57 18.37
C ILE A 54 -9.80 -2.96 18.49
N TYR A 55 -9.13 -4.04 18.08
CA TYR A 55 -9.79 -5.32 17.81
C TYR A 55 -9.38 -6.49 18.70
N LEU A 56 -8.29 -6.37 19.48
CA LEU A 56 -7.64 -7.48 20.18
C LEU A 56 -7.34 -7.21 21.66
N GLU A 57 -7.71 -6.05 22.21
CA GLU A 57 -7.51 -5.73 23.62
C GLU A 57 -8.78 -5.94 24.45
N ASP A 58 -8.63 -6.65 25.56
CA ASP A 58 -9.69 -6.90 26.55
C ASP A 58 -10.12 -5.57 27.18
N GLY A 59 -11.21 -5.00 26.66
CA GLY A 59 -11.72 -3.68 27.06
C GLY A 59 -12.06 -2.76 25.90
N SER A 60 -11.63 -3.09 24.67
CA SER A 60 -12.12 -2.39 23.49
C SER A 60 -13.60 -2.68 23.27
N SER A 61 -14.37 -1.63 22.94
CA SER A 61 -15.77 -1.79 22.49
C SER A 61 -15.89 -2.52 21.15
N SER A 62 -14.78 -2.66 20.43
CA SER A 62 -14.68 -3.35 19.13
C SER A 62 -13.84 -4.61 19.21
N LEU A 63 -13.66 -5.19 20.40
CA LEU A 63 -13.02 -6.50 20.55
C LEU A 63 -13.74 -7.55 19.67
N ILE A 64 -12.98 -8.27 18.85
CA ILE A 64 -13.51 -9.36 18.04
C ILE A 64 -13.92 -10.49 18.99
N GLN A 65 -15.16 -10.93 18.89
CA GLN A 65 -15.70 -11.95 19.79
C GLN A 65 -14.90 -13.25 19.69
N GLY A 66 -14.46 -13.77 20.83
CA GLY A 66 -13.78 -15.07 20.93
C GLY A 66 -12.35 -15.11 20.41
N ILE A 67 -11.76 -13.95 20.07
CA ILE A 67 -10.37 -13.89 19.65
C ILE A 67 -9.42 -14.12 20.83
N SER A 68 -8.33 -14.84 20.61
CA SER A 68 -7.25 -14.95 21.59
C SER A 68 -6.53 -13.61 21.71
N THR A 69 -6.37 -13.08 22.92
CA THR A 69 -5.68 -11.79 23.17
C THR A 69 -4.21 -11.95 23.58
N GLY A 70 -3.81 -13.19 23.93
CA GLY A 70 -2.47 -13.55 24.41
C GLY A 70 -1.62 -14.27 23.36
N LEU A 71 -1.82 -15.58 23.22
CA LEU A 71 -1.09 -16.40 22.25
C LEU A 71 -1.72 -16.29 20.86
N PHE A 72 -0.87 -16.22 19.85
CA PHE A 72 -1.29 -16.27 18.45
C PHE A 72 -2.06 -17.57 18.16
N ASN A 73 -3.17 -17.45 17.45
CA ASN A 73 -3.96 -18.57 16.98
C ASN A 73 -4.14 -18.46 15.46
N GLN A 74 -3.50 -19.37 14.72
CA GLN A 74 -3.52 -19.38 13.25
C GLN A 74 -4.93 -19.59 12.66
N LEU A 75 -5.88 -20.13 13.43
CA LEU A 75 -7.28 -20.26 12.98
C LEU A 75 -8.06 -18.95 13.07
N GLN A 76 -7.53 -17.94 13.77
CA GLN A 76 -8.22 -16.68 14.04
C GLN A 76 -7.57 -15.49 13.34
N VAL A 77 -6.27 -15.56 13.03
CA VAL A 77 -5.48 -14.42 12.59
C VAL A 77 -4.54 -14.81 11.46
N GLN A 78 -4.61 -14.07 10.35
CA GLN A 78 -3.78 -14.27 9.15
C GLN A 78 -3.09 -12.96 8.73
N VAL A 79 -2.39 -12.30 9.66
CA VAL A 79 -1.65 -11.04 9.39
C VAL A 79 -0.20 -11.11 9.87
N ARG A 80 0.66 -10.26 9.33
CA ARG A 80 2.13 -10.30 9.53
C ARG A 80 2.62 -10.13 10.96
N LEU A 81 1.82 -9.54 11.86
CA LEU A 81 2.33 -9.09 13.15
C LEU A 81 1.41 -9.48 14.32
N TRP A 82 1.99 -10.20 15.29
CA TRP A 82 1.38 -10.46 16.58
C TRP A 82 2.39 -10.09 17.68
N PRO A 83 1.97 -9.42 18.77
CA PRO A 83 2.93 -8.92 19.75
C PRO A 83 3.74 -10.02 20.42
N PRO A 84 4.99 -9.71 20.80
CA PRO A 84 5.78 -10.62 21.61
C PRO A 84 5.14 -10.78 22.99
N THR A 85 5.20 -12.00 23.53
CA THR A 85 4.81 -12.29 24.91
C THR A 85 5.67 -13.39 25.49
N THR A 86 6.03 -13.25 26.76
CA THR A 86 6.76 -14.28 27.50
C THR A 86 5.97 -15.58 27.65
N ASN A 87 4.67 -15.58 27.36
CA ASN A 87 3.85 -16.79 27.31
C ASN A 87 4.23 -17.69 26.12
N TYR A 88 4.87 -17.15 25.09
CA TYR A 88 5.41 -17.94 24.00
C TYR A 88 6.76 -18.53 24.41
N ASN A 89 6.68 -19.64 25.13
CA ASN A 89 7.80 -20.34 25.71
C ASN A 89 7.62 -21.86 25.60
N THR A 90 8.70 -22.59 25.88
CA THR A 90 8.66 -24.05 26.03
C THR A 90 9.45 -24.45 27.27
N THR A 91 8.96 -25.44 28.01
CA THR A 91 9.69 -26.02 29.15
C THR A 91 10.36 -27.31 28.69
N LEU A 92 11.68 -27.36 28.79
CA LEU A 92 12.49 -28.49 28.36
C LEU A 92 12.47 -29.61 29.41
N ALA A 93 12.86 -30.83 28.99
CA ALA A 93 12.87 -32.01 29.84
C ALA A 93 13.78 -31.90 31.09
N ASN A 94 14.78 -31.01 31.06
CA ASN A 94 15.66 -30.71 32.19
C ASN A 94 15.05 -29.69 33.18
N GLY A 95 13.81 -29.25 32.96
CA GLY A 95 13.10 -28.27 33.79
C GLY A 95 13.38 -26.80 33.44
N THR A 96 14.24 -26.49 32.47
CA THR A 96 14.48 -25.09 32.06
C THR A 96 13.40 -24.59 31.11
N THR A 97 12.91 -23.37 31.31
CA THR A 97 11.98 -22.70 30.39
C THR A 97 12.74 -21.78 29.43
N VAL A 98 12.50 -21.96 28.13
CA VAL A 98 13.03 -21.11 27.06
C VAL A 98 11.91 -20.25 26.52
N VAL A 99 12.06 -18.94 26.63
CA VAL A 99 11.18 -17.96 25.97
C VAL A 99 11.70 -17.71 24.55
N ALA A 100 10.80 -17.53 23.58
CA ALA A 100 11.22 -17.23 22.22
C ALA A 100 12.05 -15.93 22.13
N PRO A 101 12.89 -15.77 21.08
CA PRO A 101 13.70 -14.56 20.87
C PRO A 101 12.86 -13.27 20.78
N LEU A 102 13.53 -12.12 20.77
CA LEU A 102 12.89 -10.79 20.69
C LEU A 102 11.79 -10.62 21.75
N SER A 103 12.08 -11.03 22.98
CA SER A 103 11.18 -10.94 24.13
C SER A 103 9.88 -11.75 24.00
N GLY A 104 9.91 -12.87 23.29
CA GLY A 104 8.76 -13.76 23.10
C GLY A 104 8.02 -13.56 21.78
N TYR A 105 8.74 -13.16 20.72
CA TYR A 105 8.15 -12.96 19.40
C TYR A 105 7.51 -14.23 18.86
N GLN A 106 6.31 -14.07 18.30
CA GLN A 106 5.48 -15.16 17.80
C GLN A 106 5.53 -15.17 16.27
N TYR A 107 5.98 -16.29 15.70
CA TYR A 107 6.05 -16.47 14.25
C TYR A 107 4.65 -16.71 13.69
N VAL A 108 4.13 -15.74 12.95
CA VAL A 108 2.87 -15.88 12.21
C VAL A 108 3.19 -16.43 10.81
N PRO A 109 2.68 -17.61 10.44
CA PRO A 109 2.79 -18.10 9.07
C PRO A 109 2.07 -17.14 8.12
N ILE A 110 2.77 -16.75 7.07
CA ILE A 110 2.21 -15.93 5.99
C ILE A 110 2.20 -16.81 4.75
N GLU A 111 1.00 -17.08 4.25
CA GLU A 111 0.85 -17.67 2.94
C GLU A 111 1.00 -16.56 1.90
N SER A 112 1.81 -16.81 0.88
CA SER A 112 1.96 -15.95 -0.28
C SER A 112 1.75 -16.81 -1.51
N VAL A 113 1.21 -16.20 -2.56
CA VAL A 113 1.26 -16.74 -3.91
C VAL A 113 2.44 -16.08 -4.63
N GLU A 114 3.01 -16.76 -5.62
CA GLU A 114 4.00 -16.13 -6.51
C GLU A 114 3.32 -14.94 -7.23
N PRO A 115 3.97 -13.77 -7.36
CA PRO A 115 3.34 -12.58 -7.93
C PRO A 115 2.70 -12.81 -9.30
N ASP A 116 3.31 -13.64 -10.14
CA ASP A 116 2.82 -13.97 -11.49
C ASP A 116 1.56 -14.87 -11.49
N GLU A 117 1.24 -15.49 -10.35
CA GLU A 117 0.10 -16.39 -10.17
C GLU A 117 -0.98 -15.78 -9.24
N ASP A 118 -0.71 -14.61 -8.64
CA ASP A 118 -1.64 -13.94 -7.73
C ASP A 118 -2.58 -12.98 -8.48
N VAL A 119 -3.83 -13.40 -8.63
CA VAL A 119 -4.90 -12.60 -9.26
C VAL A 119 -5.72 -11.79 -8.24
N SER A 120 -5.46 -11.93 -6.94
CA SER A 120 -6.34 -11.44 -5.88
C SER A 120 -6.27 -9.92 -5.68
N LEU A 121 -5.07 -9.35 -5.78
CA LEU A 121 -4.82 -7.92 -5.63
C LEU A 121 -4.25 -7.26 -6.89
N GLU A 122 -3.76 -8.04 -7.84
CA GLU A 122 -3.16 -7.56 -9.10
C GLU A 122 -3.74 -8.24 -10.34
N GLY A 123 -5.07 -8.47 -10.36
CA GLY A 123 -5.76 -9.17 -11.45
C GLY A 123 -5.70 -8.53 -12.85
N TRP A 124 -4.98 -7.41 -13.00
CA TRP A 124 -4.68 -6.75 -14.27
C TRP A 124 -3.35 -7.20 -14.91
N THR A 125 -2.48 -7.88 -14.17
CA THR A 125 -1.20 -8.36 -14.71
C THR A 125 -1.45 -9.36 -15.83
N SER A 126 -0.60 -9.32 -16.87
CA SER A 126 -0.72 -10.18 -18.06
C SER A 126 -2.10 -10.15 -18.75
N CYS A 127 -2.85 -9.05 -18.62
CA CYS A 127 -4.21 -8.93 -19.16
C CYS A 127 -4.26 -8.01 -20.40
N ASN A 128 -4.40 -8.59 -21.58
CA ASN A 128 -4.55 -7.82 -22.83
C ASN A 128 -5.77 -6.88 -22.83
N THR A 129 -6.85 -7.25 -22.14
CA THR A 129 -8.03 -6.40 -22.02
C THR A 129 -7.72 -5.13 -21.21
N PHE A 130 -6.93 -5.26 -20.14
CA PHE A 130 -6.46 -4.12 -19.36
C PHE A 130 -5.56 -3.22 -20.22
N ASN A 131 -4.54 -3.79 -20.87
CA ASN A 131 -3.65 -3.03 -21.76
C ASN A 131 -4.42 -2.27 -22.86
N ASN A 132 -5.44 -2.90 -23.44
CA ASN A 132 -6.31 -2.26 -24.44
C ASN A 132 -7.14 -1.11 -23.83
N ALA A 133 -7.66 -1.28 -22.61
CA ALA A 133 -8.41 -0.24 -21.91
C ALA A 133 -7.51 0.95 -21.55
N THR A 134 -6.32 0.71 -21.00
CA THR A 134 -5.28 1.72 -20.73
C THR A 134 -4.90 2.49 -21.99
N SER A 135 -4.64 1.77 -23.09
CA SER A 135 -4.35 2.39 -24.38
C SER A 135 -5.51 3.22 -24.92
N ALA A 136 -6.76 2.79 -24.71
CA ALA A 136 -7.95 3.54 -25.09
C ALA A 136 -8.12 4.81 -24.23
N PHE A 137 -7.84 4.73 -22.92
CA PHE A 137 -7.84 5.88 -22.02
C PHE A 137 -6.81 6.94 -22.47
N TYR A 138 -5.56 6.55 -22.75
CA TYR A 138 -4.55 7.49 -23.25
C TYR A 138 -4.90 8.13 -24.59
N LYS A 139 -5.68 7.44 -25.43
CA LYS A 139 -6.16 7.96 -26.72
C LYS A 139 -7.41 8.84 -26.59
N SER A 140 -8.06 8.89 -25.43
CA SER A 140 -9.28 9.66 -25.21
C SER A 140 -9.05 11.18 -25.32
N ASP A 141 -10.09 11.91 -25.69
CA ASP A 141 -10.02 13.37 -25.79
C ASP A 141 -9.81 14.02 -24.41
N GLU A 142 -10.39 13.43 -23.35
CA GLU A 142 -10.21 13.89 -21.97
C GLU A 142 -8.75 13.79 -21.53
N PHE A 143 -8.10 12.65 -21.76
CA PHE A 143 -6.69 12.46 -21.42
C PHE A 143 -5.79 13.42 -22.18
N LYS A 144 -5.99 13.54 -23.49
CA LYS A 144 -5.25 14.49 -24.34
C LYS A 144 -5.46 15.93 -23.89
N LYS A 145 -6.67 16.27 -23.43
CA LYS A 145 -6.97 17.59 -22.88
C LYS A 145 -6.21 17.83 -21.58
N VAL A 146 -6.22 16.90 -20.62
CA VAL A 146 -5.46 17.04 -19.37
C VAL A 146 -3.96 17.15 -19.64
N ALA A 147 -3.42 16.36 -20.58
CA ALA A 147 -2.03 16.44 -21.00
C ALA A 147 -1.71 17.81 -21.60
N SER A 148 -2.56 18.32 -22.50
CA SER A 148 -2.41 19.65 -23.11
C SER A 148 -2.49 20.77 -22.08
N ASP A 149 -3.46 20.73 -21.17
CA ASP A 149 -3.67 21.75 -20.13
C ASP A 149 -2.50 21.80 -19.13
N ASN A 150 -1.69 20.72 -19.05
CA ASN A 150 -0.53 20.62 -18.18
C ASN A 150 0.81 20.58 -18.93
N ALA A 151 0.83 20.83 -20.24
CA ALA A 151 2.03 20.67 -21.07
C ALA A 151 3.22 21.49 -20.57
N ASP A 152 3.01 22.75 -20.19
CA ASP A 152 4.08 23.62 -19.66
C ASP A 152 4.64 23.11 -18.33
N PHE A 153 3.78 22.53 -17.48
CA PHE A 153 4.21 21.94 -16.22
C PHE A 153 4.99 20.65 -16.44
N LEU A 154 4.51 19.77 -17.31
CA LEU A 154 5.24 18.56 -17.68
C LEU A 154 6.62 18.90 -18.26
N ALA A 155 6.70 19.93 -19.10
CA ALA A 155 7.96 20.43 -19.65
C ALA A 155 8.92 21.01 -18.61
N SER A 156 8.44 21.39 -17.42
CA SER A 156 9.26 21.93 -16.33
C SER A 156 9.78 20.86 -15.35
N LEU A 157 9.29 19.62 -15.43
CA LEU A 157 9.69 18.51 -14.56
C LEU A 157 11.10 17.92 -14.81
N PRO A 158 11.68 17.88 -16.03
CA PRO A 158 12.93 17.16 -16.29
C PRO A 158 14.10 17.42 -15.32
N PRO A 159 14.33 18.65 -14.80
CA PRO A 159 15.38 18.90 -13.81
C PRO A 159 15.21 18.13 -12.47
N TYR A 160 13.99 17.66 -12.17
CA TYR A 160 13.63 16.93 -10.95
C TYR A 160 13.40 15.44 -11.20
N LEU A 161 13.83 14.94 -12.36
CA LEU A 161 13.66 13.57 -12.79
C LEU A 161 15.03 12.94 -13.08
N ASP A 162 15.10 11.61 -13.05
CA ASP A 162 16.28 10.80 -13.37
C ASP A 162 16.37 10.45 -14.86
N GLY A 163 15.87 11.33 -15.73
CA GLY A 163 15.81 11.12 -17.18
C GLY A 163 14.58 10.34 -17.66
N ARG A 164 13.67 9.96 -16.75
CA ARG A 164 12.36 9.39 -17.15
C ARG A 164 11.54 10.38 -17.97
N ALA A 165 10.69 9.85 -18.83
CA ALA A 165 9.82 10.66 -19.69
C ALA A 165 8.88 11.53 -18.85
N ALA A 166 8.84 12.83 -19.13
CA ALA A 166 7.95 13.79 -18.47
C ALA A 166 6.62 13.89 -19.22
N THR A 167 5.85 12.79 -19.24
CA THR A 167 4.56 12.70 -19.93
C THR A 167 3.44 12.35 -18.95
N LEU A 168 2.18 12.55 -19.36
CA LEU A 168 1.04 12.21 -18.51
C LEU A 168 0.89 10.68 -18.38
N GLU A 169 1.22 9.91 -19.41
CA GLU A 169 1.25 8.44 -19.38
C GLU A 169 2.25 7.90 -18.36
N ASN A 170 3.36 8.63 -18.13
CA ASN A 170 4.38 8.23 -17.16
C ASN A 170 4.16 8.85 -15.77
N MET A 171 2.98 9.43 -15.50
CA MET A 171 2.76 10.28 -14.33
C MET A 171 2.85 9.52 -13.00
N TRP A 172 2.43 8.26 -12.96
CA TRP A 172 2.59 7.42 -11.76
C TRP A 172 4.07 7.31 -11.37
N ASN A 173 4.96 7.00 -12.33
CA ASN A 173 6.39 6.91 -12.10
C ASN A 173 7.00 8.28 -11.71
N ILE A 174 6.53 9.36 -12.33
CA ILE A 174 6.98 10.72 -11.99
C ILE A 174 6.67 11.00 -10.51
N PHE A 175 5.43 10.76 -10.09
CA PHE A 175 5.03 10.98 -8.71
C PHE A 175 5.80 10.06 -7.75
N ASP A 176 5.91 8.76 -8.04
CA ASP A 176 6.64 7.82 -7.20
C ASP A 176 8.07 8.31 -6.91
N TYR A 177 8.81 8.64 -7.96
CA TYR A 177 10.18 9.11 -7.82
C TYR A 177 10.28 10.42 -7.05
N MET A 178 9.48 11.42 -7.42
CA MET A 178 9.52 12.71 -6.75
C MET A 178 9.13 12.60 -5.27
N ASN A 179 8.16 11.73 -4.94
CA ASN A 179 7.73 11.47 -3.57
C ASN A 179 8.84 10.78 -2.77
N VAL A 180 9.44 9.71 -3.29
CA VAL A 180 10.56 9.02 -2.65
C VAL A 180 11.75 9.97 -2.45
N GLN A 181 12.14 10.73 -3.48
CA GLN A 181 13.23 11.70 -3.36
C GLN A 181 12.90 12.83 -2.36
N SER A 182 11.65 13.28 -2.27
CA SER A 182 11.27 14.30 -1.29
C SER A 182 11.39 13.82 0.17
N ILE A 183 11.24 12.51 0.40
CA ILE A 183 11.35 11.90 1.74
C ILE A 183 12.81 11.57 2.08
N HIS A 184 13.54 10.97 1.11
CA HIS A 184 14.83 10.33 1.37
C HIS A 184 16.05 11.13 0.87
N ASN A 185 15.84 12.23 0.14
CA ASN A 185 16.91 13.06 -0.40
C ASN A 185 16.71 14.53 -0.01
N SER A 186 17.43 14.97 1.02
CA SER A 186 17.35 16.34 1.54
C SER A 186 17.72 17.42 0.52
N THR A 187 18.64 17.13 -0.40
CA THR A 187 19.02 18.09 -1.45
C THR A 187 17.88 18.25 -2.46
N PHE A 188 17.25 17.14 -2.84
CA PHE A 188 16.07 17.18 -3.68
C PHE A 188 14.92 17.94 -3.00
N ALA A 189 14.60 17.58 -1.75
CA ALA A 189 13.52 18.20 -0.99
C ALA A 189 13.67 19.72 -0.85
N ASN A 190 14.90 20.20 -0.59
CA ASN A 190 15.19 21.63 -0.45
C ASN A 190 15.15 22.40 -1.78
N ASN A 191 15.37 21.73 -2.90
CA ASN A 191 15.38 22.34 -4.23
C ASN A 191 14.05 22.18 -4.98
N LEU A 192 13.13 21.35 -4.46
CA LEU A 192 11.84 21.11 -5.10
C LEU A 192 10.96 22.34 -4.93
N PRO A 193 10.45 22.95 -6.02
CA PRO A 193 9.59 24.12 -5.91
C PRO A 193 8.28 23.79 -5.18
N ASP A 194 7.77 24.79 -4.46
CA ASP A 194 6.48 24.68 -3.78
C ASP A 194 5.39 24.22 -4.77
N ASN A 195 4.47 23.39 -4.27
CA ASN A 195 3.35 22.80 -5.00
C ASN A 195 3.70 21.82 -6.13
N TYR A 196 4.98 21.61 -6.50
CA TYR A 196 5.32 20.62 -7.54
C TYR A 196 4.88 19.23 -7.12
N LEU A 197 5.23 18.80 -5.89
CA LEU A 197 4.86 17.48 -5.39
C LEU A 197 3.34 17.28 -5.34
N ALA A 198 2.60 18.29 -4.88
CA ALA A 198 1.14 18.25 -4.81
C ALA A 198 0.52 18.16 -6.22
N ARG A 199 1.08 18.87 -7.21
CA ARG A 199 0.59 18.85 -8.59
C ARG A 199 0.88 17.54 -9.30
N VAL A 200 2.08 16.95 -9.13
CA VAL A 200 2.35 15.61 -9.68
C VAL A 200 1.50 14.55 -9.01
N ARG A 201 1.23 14.65 -7.69
CA ARG A 201 0.28 13.77 -7.00
C ARG A 201 -1.12 13.87 -7.59
N ALA A 202 -1.63 15.08 -7.81
CA ALA A 202 -2.96 15.27 -8.40
C ALA A 202 -3.08 14.68 -9.81
N LEU A 203 -2.04 14.83 -10.64
CA LEU A 203 -2.00 14.24 -11.98
C LEU A 203 -1.86 12.71 -11.93
N ALA A 204 -1.09 12.17 -10.99
CA ALA A 204 -0.99 10.72 -10.76
C ALA A 204 -2.33 10.15 -10.30
N ASN A 205 -3.04 10.82 -9.39
CA ASN A 205 -4.38 10.41 -8.96
C ASN A 205 -5.37 10.38 -10.13
N TYR A 206 -5.35 11.40 -11.00
CA TYR A 206 -6.16 11.42 -12.23
C TYR A 206 -5.80 10.25 -13.15
N HIS A 207 -4.50 10.02 -13.35
CA HIS A 207 -3.98 8.94 -14.19
C HIS A 207 -4.45 7.57 -13.70
N GLU A 208 -4.17 7.24 -12.44
CA GLU A 208 -4.51 5.95 -11.84
C GLU A 208 -6.02 5.74 -11.76
N TYR A 209 -6.78 6.79 -11.47
CA TYR A 209 -8.24 6.72 -11.53
C TYR A 209 -8.71 6.34 -12.94
N GLY A 210 -8.15 6.95 -13.99
CA GLY A 210 -8.53 6.64 -15.36
C GLY A 210 -8.14 5.23 -15.81
N VAL A 211 -7.01 4.72 -15.33
CA VAL A 211 -6.56 3.34 -15.66
C VAL A 211 -7.37 2.28 -14.92
N PHE A 212 -7.68 2.49 -13.65
CA PHE A 212 -8.38 1.51 -12.80
C PHE A 212 -9.89 1.74 -12.70
N SER A 213 -10.45 2.67 -13.47
CA SER A 213 -11.90 2.87 -13.59
C SER A 213 -12.39 2.58 -15.00
N SER A 214 -13.69 2.32 -15.11
CA SER A 214 -14.36 2.20 -16.40
C SER A 214 -15.37 3.33 -16.59
N PRO A 215 -15.47 3.92 -17.79
CA PRO A 215 -16.54 4.85 -18.14
C PRO A 215 -17.95 4.24 -17.97
N SER A 216 -18.06 2.90 -17.97
CA SER A 216 -19.33 2.19 -17.77
C SER A 216 -19.75 2.03 -16.30
N TRP A 217 -18.89 2.41 -15.33
CA TRP A 217 -19.10 2.26 -13.89
C TRP A 217 -19.45 3.57 -13.17
N MET A 218 -20.02 4.57 -13.87
CA MET A 218 -20.60 5.75 -13.20
C MET A 218 -21.90 5.39 -12.42
N VAL A 219 -21.73 4.67 -11.31
CA VAL A 219 -22.71 4.55 -10.22
C VAL A 219 -21.96 4.81 -8.91
N SER A 220 -22.15 6.01 -8.36
CA SER A 220 -21.85 6.49 -7.00
C SER A 220 -20.53 6.07 -6.31
N GLU A 221 -19.63 7.05 -6.17
CA GLU A 221 -18.63 7.22 -5.10
C GLU A 221 -17.95 5.97 -4.52
N ILE A 222 -16.74 5.67 -5.01
CA ILE A 222 -15.69 5.08 -4.18
C ILE A 222 -14.67 6.19 -3.92
N LEU A 223 -14.81 6.85 -2.76
CA LEU A 223 -13.76 7.70 -2.19
C LEU A 223 -12.69 6.77 -1.60
N LEU A 224 -11.58 6.59 -2.32
CA LEU A 224 -10.35 6.09 -1.72
C LEU A 224 -9.76 7.23 -0.87
N PHE A 225 -9.93 7.13 0.46
CA PHE A 225 -9.17 7.93 1.41
C PHE A 225 -7.76 7.32 1.54
N GLU A 226 -6.76 8.01 1.00
CA GLU A 226 -5.38 7.84 1.48
C GLU A 226 -5.06 8.99 2.45
N GLN A 227 -4.43 8.64 3.58
CA GLN A 227 -3.93 9.59 4.59
C GLN A 227 -2.69 10.35 4.09
#